data_AF-A0A124IG54-F1
#
_entry.id   AF-A0A124IG54-F1
#
_cell.length_a   1.000
_cell.length_b   1.000
_cell.length_c   1.000
_cell.angle_alpha   90.00
_cell.angle_beta   90.00
_cell.angle_gamma   90.00
#
_symmetry.space_group_name_H-M   'P 1'
#
loop_
_entity.id
_entity.type
_entity.pdbx_description
1 polymer ?
#
loop_
_entity_poly.entity_id
_entity_poly.type
_entity_poly.pdbx_seq_one_letter_code
_entity_poly.pdbx_strand_id
1 'polypeptide(L)'
;MEISSDAQGAEINLGIKVGDDAERVFDTYRAKYTEPESGHGYGELVGVFKIEEGAAIIFDFNMEDGIVNPEKVNSNDILERIILTYPPHIEEDF
;
A
#
# COMPACT_ATOMS: atom_id res chain seq x y z
N MET A 1 -0.46 -12.58 -9.67
CA MET A 1 0.15 -11.68 -10.67
C MET A 1 0.48 -10.40 -9.95
N GLU A 2 1.64 -9.82 -10.21
CA GLU A 2 2.12 -8.60 -9.54
C GLU A 2 2.65 -7.63 -10.60
N ILE A 3 2.34 -6.34 -10.42
CA ILE A 3 2.86 -5.24 -11.21
C ILE A 3 3.40 -4.21 -10.22
N SER A 4 4.65 -3.78 -10.39
CA SER A 4 5.24 -2.73 -9.55
C SER A 4 5.77 -1.57 -10.40
N SER A 5 5.81 -0.38 -9.80
CA SER A 5 6.36 0.82 -10.42
C SER A 5 7.07 1.69 -9.38
N ASP A 6 8.27 2.14 -9.74
CA ASP A 6 9.09 3.13 -9.02
C ASP A 6 9.22 4.45 -9.83
N ALA A 7 8.38 4.61 -10.87
CA ALA A 7 8.47 5.74 -11.77
C ALA A 7 8.01 7.05 -11.10
N GLN A 8 8.94 7.99 -10.99
CA GLN A 8 8.69 9.31 -10.42
C GLN A 8 7.62 10.08 -11.21
N GLY A 9 6.72 10.77 -10.50
CA GLY A 9 5.79 11.70 -11.11
C GLY A 9 4.54 11.08 -11.75
N ALA A 10 4.48 9.75 -11.90
CA ALA A 10 3.34 9.06 -12.50
C ALA A 10 2.23 8.84 -11.47
N GLU A 11 1.10 9.53 -11.66
CA GLU A 11 -0.05 9.42 -10.76
C GLU A 11 -0.87 8.17 -11.02
N ILE A 12 -1.29 7.52 -9.94
CA ILE A 12 -2.28 6.44 -9.96
C ILE A 12 -3.69 6.99 -9.69
N ASN A 13 -4.68 6.11 -9.66
CA ASN A 13 -6.12 6.41 -9.64
C ASN A 13 -6.60 7.45 -8.61
N LEU A 14 -5.97 7.57 -7.43
CA LEU A 14 -6.32 8.59 -6.43
C LEU A 14 -5.36 9.80 -6.40
N GLY A 15 -4.53 9.99 -7.43
CA GLY A 15 -3.59 11.12 -7.52
C GLY A 15 -2.36 10.98 -6.62
N ILE A 16 -2.09 9.76 -6.12
CA ILE A 16 -0.85 9.39 -5.44
C ILE A 16 0.21 9.03 -6.47
N LYS A 17 1.47 9.32 -6.18
CA LYS A 17 2.62 8.98 -7.01
C LYS A 17 3.85 8.73 -6.17
N VAL A 18 4.81 8.01 -6.73
CA VAL A 18 6.17 7.90 -6.17
C VAL A 18 6.72 9.31 -5.95
N GLY A 19 7.27 9.55 -4.75
CA GLY A 19 7.74 10.84 -4.27
C GLY A 19 6.76 11.59 -3.34
N ASP A 20 5.50 11.16 -3.23
CA ASP A 20 4.57 11.69 -2.23
C ASP A 20 4.97 11.22 -0.81
N ASP A 21 4.68 12.04 0.20
CA ASP A 21 4.87 11.66 1.61
C ASP A 21 3.79 10.70 2.12
N ALA A 22 4.13 9.91 3.13
CA ALA A 22 3.25 8.90 3.71
C ALA A 22 1.95 9.48 4.28
N GLU A 23 1.97 10.67 4.87
CA GLU A 23 0.76 11.35 5.37
C GLU A 23 -0.26 11.53 4.25
N ARG A 24 0.15 12.11 3.12
CA ARG A 24 -0.69 12.27 1.95
C ARG A 24 -1.22 10.95 1.41
N VAL A 25 -0.36 9.93 1.32
CA VAL A 25 -0.73 8.59 0.85
C VAL A 25 -1.82 7.99 1.74
N PHE A 26 -1.57 7.98 3.06
CA PHE A 26 -2.48 7.39 4.03
C PHE A 26 -3.79 8.15 4.15
N ASP A 27 -3.77 9.48 4.21
CA ASP A 27 -4.99 10.29 4.27
C ASP A 27 -5.87 10.03 3.03
N THR A 28 -5.25 9.88 1.86
CA THR A 28 -5.97 9.63 0.61
C THR A 28 -6.56 8.22 0.57
N TYR A 29 -5.77 7.19 0.90
CA TYR A 29 -6.22 5.80 0.75
C TYR A 29 -7.08 5.32 1.93
N ARG A 30 -6.79 5.72 3.17
CA ARG A 30 -7.64 5.40 4.34
C ARG A 30 -9.02 6.05 4.27
N ALA A 31 -9.17 7.13 3.51
CA ALA A 31 -10.48 7.73 3.26
C ALA A 31 -11.42 6.84 2.41
N LYS A 32 -10.88 5.89 1.64
CA LYS A 32 -11.65 5.05 0.71
C LYS A 32 -11.51 3.55 0.95
N TYR A 33 -10.34 3.09 1.40
CA TYR A 33 -9.96 1.70 1.49
C TYR A 33 -9.43 1.36 2.89
N THR A 34 -9.48 0.07 3.23
CA THR A 34 -9.05 -0.43 4.54
C THR A 34 -7.73 -1.19 4.41
N GLU A 35 -6.88 -1.04 5.42
CA GLU A 35 -5.70 -1.89 5.60
C GLU A 35 -6.16 -3.22 6.24
N PRO A 36 -5.93 -4.38 5.59
CA PRO A 36 -6.38 -5.65 6.14
C PRO A 36 -5.54 -6.05 7.36
N GLU A 37 -6.12 -6.83 8.26
CA GLU A 37 -5.37 -7.46 9.35
C GLU A 37 -4.57 -8.66 8.86
N SER A 38 -3.41 -8.89 9.47
CA SER A 38 -2.64 -10.11 9.30
C SER A 38 -3.43 -11.31 9.81
N GLY A 39 -3.63 -12.32 8.95
CA GLY A 39 -4.24 -13.61 9.33
C GLY A 39 -3.44 -14.39 10.39
N HIS A 40 -2.24 -13.92 10.75
CA HIS A 40 -1.42 -14.48 11.82
C HIS A 40 -1.49 -13.67 13.14
N GLY A 41 -2.34 -12.64 13.22
CA GLY A 41 -2.57 -11.86 14.44
C GLY A 41 -1.48 -10.83 14.75
N TYR A 42 -0.70 -10.40 13.76
CA TYR A 42 0.33 -9.36 13.90
C TYR A 42 -0.20 -7.92 13.78
N GLY A 43 -1.53 -7.74 13.71
CA GLY A 43 -2.18 -6.44 13.50
C GLY A 43 -2.36 -6.09 12.02
N GLU A 44 -2.62 -4.81 11.74
CA GLU A 44 -2.84 -4.29 10.38
C GLU A 44 -1.58 -4.41 9.52
N LEU A 45 -1.79 -4.73 8.24
CA LEU A 45 -0.73 -4.69 7.23
C LEU A 45 -0.55 -3.23 6.76
N VAL A 46 0.23 -2.46 7.52
CA VAL A 46 0.46 -1.04 7.25
C VAL A 46 0.99 -0.83 5.82
N GLY A 47 0.38 0.09 5.07
CA GLY A 47 0.76 0.37 3.69
C GLY A 47 0.10 -0.55 2.65
N VAL A 48 -0.63 -1.60 3.08
CA VAL A 48 -1.35 -2.52 2.20
C VAL A 48 -2.84 -2.17 2.23
N PHE A 49 -3.44 -1.90 1.08
CA PHE A 49 -4.87 -1.59 0.98
C PHE A 49 -5.60 -2.61 0.11
N LYS A 50 -6.69 -3.17 0.64
CA LYS A 50 -7.65 -3.94 -0.18
C LYS A 50 -8.42 -2.96 -1.05
N ILE A 51 -8.28 -3.11 -2.36
CA ILE A 51 -9.00 -2.31 -3.35
C ILE A 51 -10.04 -3.19 -4.07
N GLU A 52 -10.68 -2.63 -5.08
CA GLU A 52 -11.76 -3.28 -5.84
C GLU A 52 -11.26 -4.58 -6.52
N GLU A 53 -12.19 -5.50 -6.82
CA GLU A 53 -11.93 -6.74 -7.57
C GLU A 53 -10.92 -7.71 -6.93
N GLY A 54 -10.86 -7.73 -5.59
CA GLY A 54 -9.99 -8.65 -4.84
C GLY A 54 -8.50 -8.33 -4.96
N ALA A 55 -8.15 -7.18 -5.53
CA ALA A 55 -6.77 -6.71 -5.63
C ALA A 55 -6.31 -6.03 -4.34
N ALA A 56 -4.99 -5.97 -4.17
CA ALA A 56 -4.33 -5.16 -3.15
C ALA A 56 -3.40 -4.16 -3.84
N ILE A 57 -3.35 -2.94 -3.31
CA ILE A 57 -2.28 -2.01 -3.60
C ILE A 57 -1.38 -1.88 -2.37
N ILE A 58 -0.06 -1.86 -2.59
CA ILE A 58 0.94 -1.75 -1.54
C ILE A 58 1.78 -0.50 -1.81
N PHE A 59 1.91 0.33 -0.80
CA PHE A 59 2.75 1.51 -0.77
C PHE A 59 4.01 1.20 0.01
N ASP A 60 5.13 1.14 -0.71
CA ASP A 60 6.43 0.80 -0.15
C ASP A 60 7.28 2.07 -0.01
N PHE A 61 7.63 2.36 1.23
CA PHE A 61 8.36 3.55 1.65
C PHE A 61 9.85 3.29 1.93
N ASN A 62 10.31 2.05 1.74
CA ASN A 62 11.70 1.66 1.86
C ASN A 62 12.00 0.40 1.04
N MET A 63 12.40 0.57 -0.21
CA MET A 63 12.70 -0.58 -1.07
C MET A 63 13.94 -1.36 -0.62
N GLU A 64 14.83 -0.75 0.16
CA GLU A 64 16.12 -1.35 0.54
C GLU A 64 15.98 -2.46 1.58
N ASP A 65 14.96 -2.42 2.44
CA ASP A 65 14.76 -3.44 3.48
C ASP A 65 13.99 -4.68 2.97
N GLY A 66 13.32 -4.56 1.83
CA GLY A 66 12.50 -5.62 1.24
C GLY A 66 11.20 -5.91 2.00
N ILE A 67 10.79 -5.03 2.91
CA ILE A 67 9.60 -5.12 3.75
C ILE A 67 8.55 -4.14 3.23
N VAL A 68 7.49 -4.66 2.63
CA VAL A 68 6.43 -3.83 2.02
C VAL A 68 5.29 -3.46 2.99
N ASN A 69 5.36 -3.96 4.23
CA ASN A 69 4.37 -3.74 5.28
C ASN A 69 5.03 -3.64 6.68
N PRO A 70 5.87 -2.62 6.92
CA PRO A 70 6.59 -2.47 8.18
C PRO A 70 5.62 -2.20 9.34
N GLU A 71 6.05 -2.42 10.59
CA GLU A 71 5.22 -2.12 11.78
C GLU A 71 4.84 -0.64 11.88
N LYS A 72 5.64 0.25 11.28
CA LYS A 72 5.43 1.69 11.32
C LYS A 72 6.03 2.35 10.08
N VAL A 73 5.32 3.37 9.58
CA VAL A 73 5.80 4.35 8.61
C VAL A 73 5.64 5.74 9.24
N ASN A 74 6.65 6.59 9.15
CA ASN A 74 6.57 7.98 9.62
C ASN A 74 5.86 8.84 8.56
N SER A 75 5.15 9.87 9.00
CA SER A 75 4.35 10.74 8.12
C SER A 75 5.14 11.38 6.97
N ASN A 76 6.44 11.61 7.18
CA ASN A 76 7.34 12.21 6.21
C ASN A 76 8.20 11.21 5.43
N ASP A 77 7.98 9.90 5.60
CA ASP A 77 8.62 8.89 4.77
C ASP A 77 8.11 9.05 3.33
N ILE A 78 8.99 8.83 2.36
CA ILE A 78 8.72 9.10 0.95
C ILE A 78 8.31 7.80 0.27
N LEU A 79 7.23 7.84 -0.51
CA LEU A 79 6.81 6.69 -1.29
C LEU A 79 7.84 6.38 -2.38
N GLU A 80 8.44 5.20 -2.33
CA GLU A 80 9.49 4.78 -3.27
C GLU A 80 8.95 3.86 -4.36
N ARG A 81 7.94 3.05 -4.03
CA ARG A 81 7.37 2.06 -4.95
C ARG A 81 5.90 1.79 -4.68
N ILE A 82 5.17 1.56 -5.76
CA ILE A 82 3.76 1.17 -5.74
C ILE A 82 3.66 -0.24 -6.33
N ILE A 83 2.96 -1.13 -5.65
CA ILE A 83 2.76 -2.51 -6.10
C ILE A 83 1.26 -2.79 -6.17
N LEU A 84 0.78 -3.24 -7.34
CA LEU A 84 -0.56 -3.78 -7.53
C LEU A 84 -0.47 -5.30 -7.64
N THR A 85 -1.22 -6.01 -6.80
CA THR A 85 -1.17 -7.47 -6.74
C THR A 85 -2.55 -8.08 -6.49
N TYR A 86 -2.67 -9.37 -6.73
CA TYR A 86 -3.83 -10.19 -6.43
C TYR A 86 -3.42 -11.28 -5.44
N PRO A 87 -3.55 -11.02 -4.12
CA PRO A 87 -3.17 -12.00 -3.11
C PRO A 87 -4.09 -13.23 -3.19
N PRO A 88 -3.55 -14.46 -3.02
CA PRO A 88 -4.36 -15.68 -3.07
C PRO A 88 -5.41 -15.78 -1.94
N HIS A 89 -5.27 -14.97 -0.89
CA HIS A 89 -6.13 -14.98 0.30
C HIS A 89 -6.48 -13.55 0.75
N ILE A 90 -7.00 -12.71 -0.16
CA ILE A 90 -7.84 -11.59 0.26
C ILE A 90 -9.25 -12.16 0.44
N GLU A 91 -9.69 -12.33 1.69
CA GLU A 91 -11.08 -12.72 1.93
C GLU A 91 -11.98 -11.60 1.39
N GLU A 92 -12.89 -11.94 0.47
CA GLU A 92 -13.84 -10.98 -0.11
C GLU A 92 -14.99 -10.62 0.85
N ASP A 93 -15.14 -11.37 1.94
CA ASP A 93 -16.33 -11.32 2.79
C ASP A 93 -16.32 -10.11 3.76
N PHE A 94 -17.15 -9.10 3.45
CA PHE A 94 -17.79 -8.18 4.41
C PHE A 94 -19.19 -7.78 3.93
#